data_AF-A0A832N3W0-F1
#
_entry.id   AF-A0A832N3W0-F1
#
_cell.length_a   1.000
_cell.length_b   1.000
_cell.length_c   1.000
_cell.angle_alpha   90.00
_cell.angle_beta   90.00
_cell.angle_gamma   90.00
#
_symmetry.space_group_name_H-M   'P 1'
#
loop_
_entity.id
_entity.type
_entity.pdbx_description
1 polymer ?
#
loop_
_entity_poly.entity_id
_entity_poly.type
_entity_poly.pdbx_seq_one_letter_code
_entity_poly.pdbx_strand_id
1 'polypeptide(L)' 'MTVQQQLQATIEQMVQAGKGILAADESSPTIAKRFTPIGVESTAENHRVYRALLFSAPEIENYISGVIEFEETLGQASD' A
#
# COMPACT_ATOMS: atom_id res chain seq x y z
N MET A 1 -19.38 -6.07 20.37
CA MET A 1 -17.95 -5.75 20.26
C MET A 1 -17.83 -4.23 20.37
N THR A 2 -17.02 -3.71 21.28
CA THR A 2 -16.83 -2.25 21.44
C THR A 2 -15.81 -1.73 20.41
N VAL A 3 -15.79 -0.42 20.16
CA VAL A 3 -14.77 0.20 19.29
C VAL A 3 -13.36 -0.12 19.79
N GLN A 4 -13.15 -0.09 21.11
CA GLN A 4 -11.87 -0.44 21.72
C GLN A 4 -11.46 -1.88 21.40
N GLN A 5 -12.40 -2.84 21.45
CA GLN A 5 -12.12 -4.24 21.08
C GLN A 5 -11.78 -4.37 19.60
N GLN A 6 -12.42 -3.59 18.72
CA GLN A 6 -12.10 -3.58 17.28
C GLN A 6 -10.71 -3.01 17.01
N LEU A 7 -10.35 -1.87 17.62
CA LEU A 7 -9.02 -1.28 17.50
C LEU A 7 -7.93 -2.22 18.02
N GLN A 8 -8.15 -2.85 19.17
CA GLN A 8 -7.21 -3.82 19.74
C GLN A 8 -7.01 -5.01 18.80
N ALA A 9 -8.09 -5.56 18.21
CA ALA A 9 -8.00 -6.64 17.24
C ALA A 9 -7.22 -6.25 15.97
N THR A 10 -7.40 -5.04 15.45
CA THR A 10 -6.61 -4.52 14.33
C THR A 10 -5.13 -4.37 14.71
N ILE A 11 -4.83 -3.82 15.89
CA ILE A 11 -3.46 -3.67 16.39
C ILE A 11 -2.76 -5.03 16.45
N GLU A 12 -3.43 -6.05 17.00
CA GLU A 12 -2.90 -7.41 17.09
C GLU A 12 -2.58 -8.02 15.71
N GLN A 13 -3.40 -7.72 14.69
CA GLN A 13 -3.12 -8.13 13.31
C GLN A 13 -1.93 -7.37 12.71
N MET A 14 -1.76 -6.09 13.04
CA MET A 14 -0.68 -5.25 12.52
C MET A 14 0.69 -5.60 13.12
N VAL A 15 0.77 -6.03 14.39
CA VAL A 15 2.05 -6.23 15.11
C VAL A 15 2.53 -7.69 15.16
N GLN A 16 2.17 -8.50 14.16
CA GLN A 16 2.60 -9.90 14.05
C GLN A 16 4.13 -10.00 13.93
N ALA A 17 4.74 -10.93 14.67
CA ALA A 17 6.18 -11.16 14.62
C ALA A 17 6.63 -11.58 13.20
N GLY A 18 7.70 -10.96 12.71
CA GLY A 18 8.22 -11.21 11.36
C GLY A 18 7.48 -10.47 10.24
N LYS A 19 6.45 -9.67 10.56
CA LYS A 19 5.76 -8.81 9.61
C LYS A 19 5.98 -7.33 9.87
N GLY A 20 5.81 -6.53 8.83
CA GLY A 20 5.90 -5.07 8.87
C GLY A 20 4.80 -4.37 8.06
N ILE A 21 4.92 -3.06 7.93
CA ILE A 21 3.99 -2.22 7.17
C ILE A 21 4.65 -1.78 5.88
N LEU A 22 3.93 -1.93 4.76
CA LEU A 22 4.32 -1.32 3.49
C LEU A 22 3.76 0.10 3.41
N ALA A 23 4.64 1.11 3.39
CA ALA A 23 4.25 2.49 3.13
C ALA A 23 4.15 2.71 1.62
N ALA A 24 2.93 2.70 1.09
CA ALA A 24 2.57 2.91 -0.32
C ALA A 24 1.71 4.20 -0.47
N ASP A 25 2.02 5.21 0.35
CA ASP A 25 1.29 6.47 0.51
C ASP A 25 1.95 7.65 -0.21
N GLU A 26 2.87 7.38 -1.15
CA GLU A 26 3.48 8.44 -1.95
C GLU A 26 2.43 9.26 -2.69
N SER A 27 2.36 10.56 -2.38
CA SER A 27 1.54 11.53 -3.09
C SER A 27 1.95 11.68 -4.55
N SER A 28 1.07 12.25 -5.40
CA SER A 28 1.33 12.43 -6.83
C SER A 28 2.70 13.11 -7.14
N PRO A 29 3.12 14.19 -6.45
CA PRO A 29 4.45 14.77 -6.67
C PRO A 29 5.60 13.87 -6.22
N THR A 30 5.37 13.00 -5.24
CA THR A 30 6.37 12.09 -4.67
C THR A 30 6.60 10.90 -5.60
N ILE A 31 5.52 10.26 -6.05
CA ILE A 31 5.59 9.15 -7.01
C ILE A 31 6.12 9.61 -8.38
N ALA A 32 5.79 10.82 -8.83
CA ALA A 32 6.37 11.41 -10.05
C ALA A 32 7.92 11.46 -10.00
N LYS A 33 8.49 11.85 -8.85
CA LYS A 33 9.94 11.86 -8.63
C LYS A 33 10.54 10.46 -8.62
N ARG A 34 9.78 9.42 -8.26
CA ARG A 34 10.20 8.01 -8.31
C ARG A 34 10.13 7.44 -9.73
N PHE A 35 9.20 7.91 -10.54
CA PHE A 35 9.04 7.48 -11.93
C PHE A 35 10.01 8.15 -12.90
N THR A 36 10.44 9.39 -12.63
CA THR A 36 11.37 10.14 -13.50
C THR A 36 12.66 9.36 -13.83
N PRO A 37 13.38 8.76 -12.86
CA PRO A 37 14.63 8.03 -13.15
C PRO A 37 14.45 6.77 -14.01
N ILE A 38 13.23 6.21 -14.06
CA ILE A 38 12.90 5.01 -14.84
C ILE A 38 12.13 5.33 -16.13
N GLY A 39 11.96 6.62 -16.46
CA GLY A 39 11.33 7.05 -17.71
C GLY A 39 9.82 6.78 -17.78
N VAL A 40 9.15 6.62 -16.64
CA VAL A 40 7.70 6.39 -16.58
C VAL A 40 6.97 7.72 -16.40
N GLU A 41 5.88 7.91 -17.15
CA GLU A 41 5.01 9.09 -16.99
C GLU A 41 4.16 8.98 -15.72
N SER A 42 4.02 10.07 -14.97
CA SER A 42 3.16 10.11 -13.78
C SER A 42 1.70 10.32 -14.16
N THR A 43 1.00 9.21 -14.41
CA THR A 43 -0.44 9.17 -14.70
C THR A 43 -1.14 8.31 -13.65
N ALA A 44 -2.44 8.55 -13.43
CA ALA A 44 -3.23 7.75 -12.49
C ALA A 44 -3.18 6.25 -12.82
N GLU A 45 -3.18 5.88 -14.10
CA GLU A 45 -3.06 4.48 -14.51
C GLU A 45 -1.69 3.88 -14.18
N ASN A 46 -0.60 4.63 -14.40
CA ASN A 46 0.73 4.15 -14.03
C ASN A 46 0.90 4.05 -12.51
N HIS A 47 0.27 4.93 -11.73
CA HIS A 47 0.23 4.80 -10.27
C HIS A 47 -0.51 3.52 -9.87
N ARG A 48 -1.68 3.26 -10.46
CA ARG A 48 -2.48 2.04 -10.24
C ARG A 48 -1.69 0.78 -10.56
N VAL A 49 -1.08 0.71 -11.74
CA VAL A 49 -0.26 -0.43 -12.17
C VAL A 49 0.93 -0.64 -11.22
N TYR A 50 1.60 0.42 -10.79
CA TYR A 50 2.69 0.32 -9.82
C TYR A 50 2.22 -0.21 -8.46
N ARG A 51 1.08 0.26 -7.95
CA ARG A 51 0.50 -0.25 -6.69
C ARG A 51 0.03 -1.69 -6.81
N ALA A 52 -0.64 -2.04 -7.90
CA ALA A 52 -1.05 -3.40 -8.20
C ALA A 52 0.16 -4.34 -8.26
N LEU A 53 1.28 -3.91 -8.87
CA LEU A 53 2.53 -4.67 -8.87
C LEU A 53 3.04 -4.95 -7.45
N LEU A 54 3.02 -3.95 -6.56
CA LEU A 54 3.43 -4.14 -5.17
C LEU A 54 2.50 -5.10 -4.42
N PHE A 55 1.18 -4.93 -4.58
CA PHE A 55 0.18 -5.66 -3.81
C PHE A 55 -0.04 -7.10 -4.29
N SER A 56 0.26 -7.38 -5.56
CA SER A 56 0.16 -8.71 -6.17
C SER A 56 1.45 -9.52 -6.11
N ALA A 57 2.49 -8.99 -5.46
CA ALA A 57 3.74 -9.71 -5.27
C ALA A 57 3.46 -11.05 -4.55
N PRO A 58 3.85 -12.21 -5.13
CA PRO A 58 3.58 -13.51 -4.53
C PRO A 58 4.13 -13.59 -3.11
N GLU A 59 3.34 -14.15 -2.19
CA GLU A 59 3.72 -14.41 -0.79
C GLU A 59 4.03 -13.14 0.04
N ILE A 60 3.70 -11.93 -0.45
CA ILE A 60 3.94 -10.68 0.27
C ILE A 60 3.23 -10.65 1.65
N GLU A 61 2.09 -11.31 1.77
CA GLU A 61 1.30 -11.44 3.00
C GLU A 61 2.03 -12.17 4.14
N ASN A 62 3.11 -12.92 3.82
CA ASN A 62 3.96 -13.54 4.82
C ASN A 62 4.83 -12.52 5.57
N TYR A 63 5.05 -11.34 4.98
CA TYR A 63 5.98 -10.32 5.47
C TYR A 63 5.30 -8.98 5.76
N ILE A 64 4.11 -8.73 5.21
CA ILE A 64 3.38 -7.47 5.38
C ILE A 64 2.08 -7.73 6.13
N SER A 65 1.84 -6.97 7.19
CA SER A 65 0.62 -7.01 8.02
C SER A 65 -0.34 -5.85 7.73
N GLY A 66 0.11 -4.84 6.98
CA GLY A 66 -0.72 -3.72 6.58
C GLY A 66 -0.04 -2.84 5.55
N VAL A 67 -0.84 -2.06 4.85
CA VAL A 67 -0.40 -1.11 3.83
C VAL A 67 -0.95 0.27 4.19
N ILE A 68 -0.11 1.30 4.11
CA ILE A 68 -0.55 2.70 4.16
C ILE A 68 -0.72 3.17 2.73
N GLU A 69 -1.91 3.61 2.37
CA GLU A 69 -2.25 4.02 1.01
C GLU A 69 -2.45 5.53 0.89
N PHE A 70 -2.21 6.05 -0.31
CA PHE A 70 -2.62 7.41 -0.68
C PHE A 70 -4.09 7.40 -1.11
N GLU A 71 -4.80 8.52 -0.93
CA GLU A 71 -6.24 8.63 -1.21
C GLU A 71 -6.61 8.25 -2.65
N GLU A 72 -5.74 8.55 -3.62
CA GLU A 72 -5.91 8.12 -5.02
C GLU A 72 -5.99 6.59 -5.13
N THR A 73 -5.10 5.87 -4.43
CA THR A 73 -5.04 4.39 -4.43
C THR A 73 -6.27 3.78 -3.79
N LEU A 74 -6.78 4.37 -2.70
CA LEU A 74 -8.00 3.89 -2.02
C LEU A 74 -9.24 3.88 -2.92
N GLY A 75 -9.27 4.74 -3.94
CA GLY A 75 -10.35 4.83 -4.94
C GLY A 75 -10.13 3.97 -6.19
N GLN A 76 -8.99 3.31 -6.33
CA GLN A 76 -8.65 2.48 -7.48
C GLN A 76 -9.11 1.03 -7.30
N ALA A 77 -9.22 0.31 -8.42
CA ALA A 77 -9.49 -1.13 -8.45
C ALA A 77 -8.31 -1.88 -9.08
N SER A 78 -8.02 -3.07 -8.54
CA SER A 78 -7.16 -4.03 -9.23
C SER A 78 -7.88 -4.63 -10.43
N ASP A 79 -7.11 -5.23 -11.34
CA ASP A 79 -7.66 -6.00 -12.47
C ASP A 79 -8.36 -7.29 -12.01
#